data_AF-A0A7K3Z062-F1
#
_entry.id   AF-A0A7K3Z062-F1
#
_cell.length_a   1.000
_cell.length_b   1.000
_cell.length_c   1.000
_cell.angle_alpha   90.00
_cell.angle_beta   90.00
_cell.angle_gamma   90.00
#
_symmetry.space_group_name_H-M   'P 1'
#
loop_
_entity.id
_entity.type
_entity.pdbx_description
1 polymer ?
#
loop_
_entity_poly.entity_id
_entity_poly.type
_entity_poly.pdbx_seq_one_letter_code
_entity_poly.pdbx_strand_id
1 'polypeptide(L)'
;MTNDTTTARNGEFDFTLESVILLVLGIFMGLFGILLLSITTGALPYAPDSTYGLFLVIVALQVITMGKTPLGDVRRTWLVILIGIAAGIVGMLACFIPGLLSSVVRLFAGALLTLGGAALLVQLFLHKDKAALWLRVPGVLRELTASCVLVYLLAFLLGVVTLVPALSSDTLTAVLLIADAAALFWLAWCIEAVTKQYPKVPGEPPAKSRSLLFRDAPLPLTIALLIFLGVLLALLAVLLV
;
A
#
# COMPACT_ATOMS: atom_id res chain seq x y z
N MET A 1 2.69 -51.34 -15.25
CA MET A 1 1.77 -50.20 -15.44
C MET A 1 1.72 -49.47 -14.10
N THR A 2 2.78 -48.82 -13.61
CA THR A 2 3.23 -47.44 -13.93
C THR A 2 2.08 -46.47 -14.13
N ASN A 3 1.84 -45.60 -13.13
CA ASN A 3 1.65 -44.15 -13.29
C ASN A 3 1.51 -43.48 -11.90
N ASP A 4 2.58 -43.49 -11.10
CA ASP A 4 2.76 -42.48 -10.05
C ASP A 4 3.21 -41.19 -10.73
N THR A 5 2.23 -40.41 -11.17
CA THR A 5 2.47 -39.05 -11.66
C THR A 5 2.62 -38.14 -10.45
N THR A 6 3.88 -37.92 -10.10
CA THR A 6 4.47 -36.65 -9.67
C THR A 6 3.43 -35.58 -9.31
N THR A 7 3.06 -35.51 -8.03
CA THR A 7 2.61 -34.23 -7.46
C THR A 7 3.85 -33.34 -7.48
N ALA A 8 4.03 -32.65 -8.60
CA ALA A 8 4.89 -31.50 -8.69
C ALA A 8 4.43 -30.57 -7.57
N ARG A 9 5.21 -30.57 -6.49
CA ARG A 9 5.16 -29.60 -5.41
C ARG A 9 5.51 -28.27 -6.06
N ASN A 10 4.53 -27.66 -6.72
CA ASN A 10 4.60 -26.26 -7.12
C ASN A 10 4.87 -25.52 -5.81
N GLY A 11 6.08 -25.01 -5.68
CA GLY A 11 6.38 -23.93 -4.76
C GLY A 11 5.66 -22.68 -5.26
N GLU A 12 4.32 -22.71 -5.28
CA GLU A 12 3.53 -21.51 -5.20
C GLU A 12 3.90 -20.94 -3.84
N PHE A 13 4.82 -19.98 -3.87
CA PHE A 13 5.04 -19.14 -2.73
C PHE A 13 3.67 -18.54 -2.39
N ASP A 14 3.01 -19.07 -1.36
CA ASP A 14 1.82 -18.51 -0.72
C ASP A 14 2.22 -17.18 -0.04
N PHE A 15 2.79 -16.26 -0.81
CA PHE A 15 2.88 -14.88 -0.42
C PHE A 15 1.45 -14.37 -0.38
N THR A 16 1.00 -14.00 0.81
CA THR A 16 -0.25 -13.25 0.93
C THR A 16 -0.13 -12.06 0.00
N LEU A 17 -1.11 -11.87 -0.91
CA LEU A 17 -1.17 -10.74 -1.84
C LEU A 17 -0.87 -9.39 -1.15
N GLU A 18 -1.22 -9.30 0.14
CA GLU A 18 -0.86 -8.18 1.02
C GLU A 18 0.66 -7.92 1.03
N SER A 19 1.48 -8.94 1.33
CA SER A 19 2.95 -8.83 1.37
C SER A 19 3.56 -8.47 0.02
N VAL A 20 3.03 -9.02 -1.09
CA VAL A 20 3.54 -8.72 -2.44
C VAL A 20 3.33 -7.24 -2.78
N ILE A 21 2.15 -6.69 -2.50
CA ILE A 21 1.85 -5.30 -2.86
C ILE A 21 2.53 -4.32 -1.89
N LEU A 22 2.70 -4.70 -0.62
CA LEU A 22 3.58 -3.99 0.33
C LEU A 22 5.03 -3.97 -0.17
N LEU A 23 5.53 -5.08 -0.72
CA LEU A 23 6.87 -5.17 -1.30
C LEU A 23 7.02 -4.27 -2.53
N VAL A 24 6.03 -4.27 -3.43
CA VAL A 24 6.00 -3.37 -4.59
C VAL A 24 6.04 -1.91 -4.15
N LEU A 25 5.30 -1.54 -3.10
CA LEU A 25 5.37 -0.19 -2.53
C LEU A 25 6.75 0.10 -1.92
N GLY A 26 7.32 -0.83 -1.17
CA GLY A 26 8.66 -0.68 -0.59
C GLY A 26 9.75 -0.52 -1.64
N ILE A 27 9.69 -1.29 -2.73
CA ILE A 27 10.58 -1.13 -3.88
C ILE A 27 10.39 0.25 -4.52
N PHE A 28 9.15 0.68 -4.74
CA PHE A 28 8.86 2.01 -5.28
C PHE A 28 9.43 3.13 -4.39
N MET A 29 9.17 3.09 -3.08
CA MET A 29 9.67 4.08 -2.13
C MET A 29 11.20 4.07 -2.06
N GLY A 30 11.82 2.90 -2.04
CA GLY A 30 13.29 2.77 -2.00
C GLY A 30 13.95 3.28 -3.27
N LEU A 31 13.42 2.89 -4.43
CA LEU A 31 13.91 3.35 -5.74
C LEU A 31 13.76 4.85 -5.86
N PHE A 32 12.60 5.39 -5.47
CA PHE A 32 12.36 6.83 -5.50
C PHE A 32 13.29 7.58 -4.55
N GLY A 33 13.49 7.09 -3.33
CA GLY A 33 14.41 7.68 -2.36
C GLY A 33 15.86 7.72 -2.84
N ILE A 34 16.35 6.64 -3.43
CA ILE A 34 17.69 6.59 -4.04
C ILE A 34 17.79 7.57 -5.21
N LEU A 35 16.77 7.62 -6.07
CA LEU A 35 16.75 8.52 -7.22
C LEU A 35 16.72 9.99 -6.79
N LEU A 36 16.02 10.30 -5.69
CA LEU A 36 15.94 11.64 -5.12
C LEU A 36 17.33 12.14 -4.67
N LEU A 37 18.18 11.26 -4.12
CA LEU A 37 19.58 11.61 -3.83
C LEU A 37 20.35 11.95 -5.11
N SER A 38 20.17 11.19 -6.20
CA SER A 38 20.78 11.49 -7.50
C SER A 38 20.22 12.76 -8.16
N ILE A 39 18.98 13.13 -7.84
CA ILE A 39 18.38 14.40 -8.28
C ILE A 39 19.02 15.56 -7.51
N THR A 40 19.25 15.42 -6.20
CA THR A 40 19.91 16.48 -5.41
C THR A 40 21.33 16.80 -5.86
N THR A 41 22.02 15.83 -6.47
CA THR A 41 23.35 16.03 -7.07
C THR A 41 23.29 16.62 -8.48
N GLY A 42 22.10 16.95 -8.99
CA GLY A 42 21.88 17.60 -10.28
C GLY A 42 22.02 16.67 -11.49
N ALA A 43 22.07 15.34 -11.28
CA ALA A 43 22.34 14.39 -12.35
C ALA A 43 21.12 14.08 -13.23
N LEU A 44 19.91 14.36 -12.77
CA LEU A 44 18.65 13.95 -13.43
C LEU A 44 17.58 15.05 -13.37
N PRO A 45 16.80 15.27 -14.45
CA PRO A 45 15.64 16.15 -14.42
C PRO A 45 14.53 15.54 -13.55
N TYR A 46 13.93 16.35 -12.67
CA TYR A 46 12.93 15.91 -11.71
C TYR A 46 11.54 16.49 -12.00
N ALA A 47 10.58 15.60 -12.23
CA ALA A 47 9.16 15.93 -12.38
C ALA A 47 8.39 15.35 -11.17
N PRO A 48 8.16 16.13 -10.09
CA PRO A 48 7.53 15.65 -8.86
C PRO A 48 6.10 15.10 -9.08
N ASP A 49 5.37 15.65 -10.05
CA ASP A 49 3.99 15.30 -10.33
C ASP A 49 3.83 13.82 -10.74
N SER A 50 4.77 13.32 -11.55
CA SER A 50 4.73 11.93 -12.01
C SER A 50 4.99 10.93 -10.89
N THR A 51 5.84 11.28 -9.92
CA THR A 51 6.06 10.44 -8.74
C THR A 51 4.80 10.33 -7.90
N TYR A 52 4.20 11.47 -7.54
CA TYR A 52 2.98 11.46 -6.73
C TYR A 52 1.82 10.76 -7.46
N GLY A 53 1.75 10.90 -8.79
CA GLY A 53 0.79 10.18 -9.63
C GLY A 53 0.99 8.66 -9.57
N LEU A 54 2.24 8.18 -9.74
CA LEU A 54 2.56 6.75 -9.70
C LEU A 54 2.29 6.17 -8.31
N PHE A 55 2.67 6.91 -7.26
CA PHE A 55 2.35 6.56 -5.89
C PHE A 55 0.83 6.39 -5.70
N LEU A 56 0.01 7.32 -6.21
CA LEU A 56 -1.44 7.25 -6.11
C LEU A 56 -2.02 6.04 -6.85
N VAL A 57 -1.45 5.65 -7.99
CA VAL A 57 -1.84 4.43 -8.73
C VAL A 57 -1.51 3.18 -7.92
N ILE A 58 -0.33 3.12 -7.28
CA ILE A 58 0.06 1.99 -6.42
C ILE A 58 -0.87 1.88 -5.20
N VAL A 59 -1.19 3.00 -4.55
CA VAL A 59 -2.16 3.02 -3.44
C VAL A 59 -3.57 2.64 -3.89
N ALA A 60 -3.99 3.09 -5.07
CA ALA A 60 -5.27 2.65 -5.65
C ALA A 60 -5.32 1.14 -5.85
N LEU A 61 -4.23 0.54 -6.35
CA LEU A 61 -4.10 -0.91 -6.44
C LEU A 61 -4.21 -1.56 -5.06
N GLN A 62 -3.51 -1.04 -4.04
CA GLN A 62 -3.60 -1.54 -2.66
C GLN A 62 -5.03 -1.51 -2.13
N VAL A 63 -5.74 -0.40 -2.31
CA VAL A 63 -7.13 -0.21 -1.86
C VAL A 63 -8.09 -1.19 -2.55
N ILE A 64 -7.95 -1.40 -3.86
CA ILE A 64 -8.83 -2.30 -4.63
C ILE A 64 -8.54 -3.78 -4.30
N THR A 65 -7.26 -4.12 -4.12
CA THR A 65 -6.82 -5.51 -3.93
C THR A 65 -7.03 -6.01 -2.52
N MET A 66 -6.62 -5.22 -1.51
CA MET A 66 -6.74 -5.62 -0.11
C MET A 66 -8.14 -5.36 0.44
N GLY A 67 -8.92 -4.46 -0.20
CA GLY A 67 -10.22 -4.02 0.29
C GLY A 67 -10.15 -3.23 1.60
N LYS A 68 -8.99 -3.19 2.25
CA LYS A 68 -8.65 -2.34 3.38
C LYS A 68 -8.12 -1.03 2.83
N THR A 69 -8.70 0.08 3.25
CA THR A 69 -8.09 1.38 2.95
C THR A 69 -6.86 1.57 3.81
N PRO A 70 -5.89 2.40 3.40
CA PRO A 70 -4.80 2.83 4.28
C PRO A 70 -5.29 3.56 5.55
N LEU A 71 -6.59 3.77 5.76
CA LEU A 71 -7.19 4.31 6.99
C LEU A 71 -7.65 3.23 7.99
N GLY A 72 -7.48 1.94 7.65
CA GLY A 72 -7.84 0.80 8.51
C GLY A 72 -8.75 -0.22 7.84
N ASP A 73 -9.21 -1.19 8.65
CA ASP A 73 -10.00 -2.35 8.20
C ASP A 73 -11.42 -1.93 7.77
N VAL A 74 -11.54 -1.49 6.51
CA VAL A 74 -12.82 -1.21 5.87
C VAL A 74 -13.25 -2.47 5.13
N ARG A 75 -14.51 -2.86 5.27
CA ARG A 75 -15.03 -3.99 4.47
C ARG A 75 -14.91 -3.65 2.98
N ARG A 76 -14.55 -4.66 2.18
CA ARG A 76 -14.48 -4.61 0.71
C ARG A 76 -15.86 -4.30 0.13
N THR A 77 -16.16 -3.02 0.08
CA THR A 77 -17.42 -2.46 -0.39
C THR A 77 -17.21 -1.86 -1.77
N TRP A 78 -18.29 -1.78 -2.54
CA TRP A 78 -18.26 -1.19 -3.89
C TRP A 78 -17.72 0.26 -3.88
N LEU A 79 -17.96 0.97 -2.78
CA LEU A 79 -17.48 2.34 -2.55
C LEU A 79 -15.94 2.41 -2.49
N VAL A 80 -15.29 1.47 -1.81
CA VAL A 80 -13.82 1.38 -1.73
C VAL A 80 -13.21 1.12 -3.11
N ILE A 81 -13.83 0.23 -3.90
CA ILE A 81 -13.38 -0.06 -5.28
C ILE A 81 -13.53 1.18 -6.16
N LEU A 82 -14.67 1.88 -6.08
CA LEU A 82 -14.92 3.08 -6.88
C LEU A 82 -13.94 4.22 -6.51
N ILE A 83 -13.67 4.42 -5.22
CA ILE A 83 -12.65 5.37 -4.74
C ILE A 83 -11.27 4.98 -5.28
N GLY A 84 -10.91 3.70 -5.24
CA GLY A 84 -9.66 3.21 -5.80
C GLY A 84 -9.53 3.49 -7.30
N ILE A 85 -10.59 3.22 -8.08
CA ILE A 85 -10.60 3.52 -9.52
C ILE A 85 -10.45 5.03 -9.77
N ALA A 86 -11.20 5.86 -9.04
CA ALA A 86 -11.11 7.31 -9.17
C ALA A 86 -9.70 7.83 -8.83
N ALA A 87 -9.10 7.32 -7.75
CA ALA A 87 -7.72 7.62 -7.38
C ALA A 87 -6.74 7.19 -8.49
N GLY A 88 -6.88 5.98 -9.04
CA GLY A 88 -6.02 5.52 -10.14
C GLY A 88 -6.12 6.40 -11.39
N ILE A 89 -7.32 6.87 -11.74
CA ILE A 89 -7.53 7.81 -12.86
C ILE A 89 -6.78 9.13 -12.60
N VAL A 90 -6.95 9.71 -11.41
CA VAL A 90 -6.27 10.95 -11.02
C VAL A 90 -4.75 10.76 -11.04
N GLY A 91 -4.26 9.63 -10.51
CA GLY A 91 -2.84 9.31 -10.51
C GLY A 91 -2.26 9.17 -11.92
N MET A 92 -2.99 8.52 -12.83
CA MET A 92 -2.53 8.35 -14.22
C MET A 92 -2.53 9.66 -15.01
N LEU A 93 -3.55 10.51 -14.83
CA LEU A 93 -3.56 11.85 -15.42
C LEU A 93 -2.36 12.68 -14.94
N ALA A 94 -2.01 12.59 -13.66
CA ALA A 94 -0.87 13.30 -13.09
C ALA A 94 0.49 12.75 -13.56
N CYS A 95 0.57 11.46 -13.88
CA CYS A 95 1.77 10.86 -14.47
C CYS A 95 2.11 11.45 -15.84
N PHE A 96 1.11 11.63 -16.70
CA PHE A 96 1.30 12.00 -18.10
C PHE A 96 1.21 13.51 -18.37
N ILE A 97 0.42 14.25 -17.60
CA ILE A 97 0.23 15.70 -17.78
C ILE A 97 0.80 16.42 -16.55
N PRO A 98 2.13 16.63 -16.49
CA PRO A 98 2.73 17.41 -15.41
C PRO A 98 2.19 18.85 -15.43
N GLY A 99 1.96 19.42 -14.25
CA GLY A 99 1.46 20.80 -14.08
C GLY A 99 -0.06 20.97 -13.98
N LEU A 100 -0.89 20.06 -14.50
CA LEU A 100 -2.36 20.24 -14.50
C LEU A 100 -2.98 19.98 -13.11
N LEU A 101 -2.58 18.89 -12.44
CA LEU A 101 -3.10 18.47 -11.13
C LEU A 101 -2.04 18.40 -10.03
N SER A 102 -0.87 19.02 -10.26
CA SER A 102 0.30 18.99 -9.36
C SER A 102 -0.06 19.15 -7.87
N SER A 103 -0.71 20.26 -7.52
CA SER A 103 -1.09 20.56 -6.13
C SER A 103 -2.16 19.61 -5.59
N VAL A 104 -3.09 19.17 -6.44
CA VAL A 104 -4.19 18.29 -6.07
C VAL A 104 -3.67 16.90 -5.74
N VAL A 105 -2.84 16.32 -6.61
CA VAL A 105 -2.28 14.96 -6.44
C VAL A 105 -1.33 14.91 -5.26
N ARG A 106 -0.51 15.96 -5.08
CA ARG A 106 0.33 16.09 -3.90
C ARG A 106 -0.49 16.15 -2.60
N LEU A 107 -1.58 16.94 -2.59
CA LEU A 107 -2.48 17.03 -1.45
C LEU A 107 -3.13 15.68 -1.15
N PHE A 108 -3.62 14.97 -2.17
CA PHE A 108 -4.20 13.63 -1.99
C PHE A 108 -3.17 12.61 -1.50
N ALA A 109 -1.98 12.56 -2.10
CA ALA A 109 -0.91 11.66 -1.68
C ALA A 109 -0.50 11.92 -0.23
N GLY A 110 -0.26 13.18 0.13
CA GLY A 110 0.09 13.59 1.48
C GLY A 110 -1.04 13.34 2.49
N ALA A 111 -2.29 13.61 2.13
CA ALA A 111 -3.46 13.33 2.96
C ALA A 111 -3.64 11.82 3.18
N LEU A 112 -3.48 11.00 2.14
CA LEU A 112 -3.56 9.54 2.25
C LEU A 112 -2.47 8.99 3.16
N LEU A 113 -1.23 9.47 3.04
CA LEU A 113 -0.13 9.06 3.92
C LEU A 113 -0.33 9.51 5.37
N THR A 114 -0.68 10.78 5.58
CA THR A 114 -0.86 11.32 6.93
C THR A 114 -2.04 10.70 7.64
N LEU A 115 -3.22 10.73 7.01
CA LEU A 115 -4.42 10.18 7.60
C LEU A 115 -4.29 8.67 7.75
N GLY A 116 -3.68 7.99 6.77
CA GLY A 116 -3.49 6.55 6.83
C GLY A 116 -2.50 6.13 7.92
N GLY A 117 -1.30 6.73 7.93
CA GLY A 117 -0.30 6.49 8.97
C GLY A 117 -0.84 6.82 10.36
N ALA A 118 -1.51 7.95 10.53
CA ALA A 118 -2.13 8.33 11.80
C ALA A 118 -3.25 7.37 12.21
N ALA A 119 -4.14 6.98 11.30
CA ALA A 119 -5.24 6.07 11.60
C ALA A 119 -4.74 4.68 12.02
N LEU A 120 -3.76 4.11 11.31
CA LEU A 120 -3.18 2.82 11.68
C LEU A 120 -2.42 2.90 13.01
N LEU A 121 -1.69 3.99 13.24
CA LEU A 121 -1.01 4.23 14.51
C LEU A 121 -2.02 4.32 15.67
N VAL A 122 -3.08 5.11 15.52
CA VAL A 122 -4.14 5.25 16.51
C VAL A 122 -4.87 3.93 16.74
N GLN A 123 -5.19 3.16 15.68
CA GLN A 123 -5.80 1.84 15.82
C GLN A 123 -4.93 0.87 16.62
N LEU A 124 -3.60 0.93 16.45
CA LEU A 124 -2.66 0.15 17.22
C LEU A 124 -2.63 0.57 18.70
N PHE A 125 -2.69 1.88 18.98
CA PHE A 125 -2.80 2.41 20.35
C PHE A 125 -4.17 2.22 21.01
N LEU A 126 -5.26 2.08 20.23
CA LEU A 126 -6.58 1.79 20.76
C LEU A 126 -6.73 0.31 21.10
N HIS A 127 -6.17 -0.59 20.28
CA HIS A 127 -6.09 -2.02 20.57
C HIS A 127 -4.88 -2.35 21.47
N LYS A 128 -4.66 -1.53 22.51
CA LYS A 128 -3.58 -1.71 23.50
C LYS A 128 -3.57 -3.11 24.08
N ASP A 129 -4.72 -3.74 24.31
CA ASP A 129 -4.78 -5.10 24.85
C ASP A 129 -4.19 -6.13 23.89
N LYS A 130 -4.40 -6.00 22.57
CA LYS A 130 -3.82 -6.89 21.55
C LYS A 130 -2.34 -6.61 21.33
N ALA A 131 -1.98 -5.33 21.21
CA ALA A 131 -0.58 -4.92 21.03
C ALA A 131 0.26 -5.27 22.27
N ALA A 132 -0.27 -5.07 23.48
CA ALA A 132 0.37 -5.48 24.72
C ALA A 132 0.46 -7.01 24.84
N LEU A 133 -0.54 -7.77 24.39
CA LEU A 133 -0.44 -9.23 24.31
C LEU A 133 0.68 -9.66 23.36
N TRP A 134 0.78 -9.04 22.19
CA TRP A 134 1.80 -9.35 21.18
C TRP A 134 3.21 -8.94 21.62
N LEU A 135 3.33 -7.85 22.40
CA LEU A 135 4.58 -7.42 23.05
C LEU A 135 4.98 -8.32 24.23
N ARG A 136 4.01 -8.94 24.90
CA ARG A 136 4.22 -9.77 26.09
C ARG A 136 4.59 -11.22 25.73
N VAL A 137 4.28 -11.67 24.51
CA VAL A 137 4.79 -12.94 23.97
C VAL A 137 6.16 -12.69 23.33
N PRO A 138 7.27 -13.14 23.94
CA PRO A 138 8.60 -12.95 23.36
C PRO A 138 8.74 -13.76 22.06
N GLY A 139 9.16 -13.10 20.97
CA GLY A 139 9.38 -13.74 19.66
C GLY A 139 9.07 -12.80 18.48
N VAL A 140 8.72 -13.40 17.34
CA VAL A 140 8.47 -12.71 16.06
C VAL A 140 7.32 -11.68 16.15
N LEU A 141 6.35 -11.87 17.05
CA LEU A 141 5.24 -10.91 17.25
C LEU A 141 5.69 -9.54 17.77
N ARG A 142 6.77 -9.49 18.56
CA ARG A 142 7.35 -8.23 19.04
C ARG A 142 8.01 -7.45 17.91
N GLU A 143 8.75 -8.16 17.05
CA GLU A 143 9.38 -7.56 15.86
C GLU A 143 8.33 -7.09 14.84
N LEU A 144 7.26 -7.86 14.65
CA LEU A 144 6.13 -7.46 13.82
C LEU A 144 5.50 -6.15 14.31
N THR A 145 5.23 -6.06 15.62
CA THR A 145 4.63 -4.86 16.23
C THR A 145 5.57 -3.65 16.10
N ALA A 146 6.87 -3.83 16.34
CA ALA A 146 7.86 -2.76 16.18
C ALA A 146 7.92 -2.26 14.72
N SER A 147 7.89 -3.18 13.76
CA SER A 147 7.91 -2.86 12.33
C SER A 147 6.64 -2.12 11.89
N CYS A 148 5.47 -2.53 12.37
CA CYS A 148 4.22 -1.82 12.13
C CYS A 148 4.28 -0.39 12.67
N VAL A 149 4.72 -0.19 13.92
CA VAL A 149 4.87 1.16 14.49
C VAL A 149 5.79 2.02 13.64
N LEU A 150 6.93 1.46 13.21
CA LEU A 150 7.91 2.17 12.39
C LEU A 150 7.33 2.59 11.04
N VAL A 151 6.69 1.67 10.31
CA VAL A 151 6.05 1.97 9.02
C VAL A 151 4.95 3.03 9.18
N TYR A 152 4.10 2.94 10.22
CA TYR A 152 3.02 3.90 10.42
C TYR A 152 3.54 5.30 10.76
N LEU A 153 4.59 5.36 11.57
CA LEU A 153 5.24 6.61 11.92
C LEU A 153 5.95 7.24 10.71
N LEU A 154 6.67 6.45 9.91
CA LEU A 154 7.35 6.92 8.71
C LEU A 154 6.34 7.38 7.65
N ALA A 155 5.25 6.63 7.43
CA ALA A 155 4.16 7.05 6.54
C ALA A 155 3.52 8.37 6.98
N PHE A 156 3.30 8.55 8.29
CA PHE A 156 2.79 9.81 8.84
C PHE A 156 3.77 10.98 8.57
N LEU A 157 5.06 10.79 8.88
CA LEU A 157 6.09 11.81 8.65
C LEU A 157 6.23 12.16 7.17
N LEU A 158 6.30 11.16 6.29
CA LEU A 158 6.34 11.34 4.84
C LEU A 158 5.10 12.10 4.33
N GLY A 159 3.93 11.82 4.90
CA GLY A 159 2.71 12.55 4.57
C GLY A 159 2.79 14.02 4.97
N VAL A 160 3.29 14.32 6.17
CA VAL A 160 3.43 15.70 6.66
C VAL A 160 4.44 16.47 5.80
N VAL A 161 5.58 15.85 5.49
CA VAL A 161 6.59 16.43 4.59
C VAL A 161 6.01 16.64 3.18
N THR A 162 5.16 15.72 2.70
CA THR A 162 4.47 15.86 1.42
C THR A 162 3.47 17.01 1.44
N LEU A 163 2.70 17.18 2.52
CA LEU A 163 1.71 18.26 2.66
C LEU A 163 2.32 19.64 2.83
N VAL A 164 3.47 19.73 3.50
CA VAL A 164 4.11 21.01 3.82
C VAL A 164 5.41 21.19 3.00
N PRO A 165 5.33 21.74 1.78
CA PRO A 165 6.51 21.98 0.94
C PRO A 165 7.60 22.80 1.61
N ALA A 166 7.24 23.67 2.56
CA ALA A 166 8.19 24.47 3.30
C ALA A 166 9.12 23.64 4.21
N LEU A 167 8.71 22.42 4.60
CA LEU A 167 9.54 21.47 5.36
C LEU A 167 10.21 20.42 4.46
N SER A 168 9.80 20.28 3.20
CA SER A 168 10.35 19.27 2.31
C SER A 168 11.70 19.69 1.74
N SER A 169 12.78 19.26 2.41
CA SER A 169 14.09 19.15 1.78
C SER A 169 14.14 17.84 0.99
N ASP A 170 14.69 17.90 -0.23
CA ASP A 170 14.85 16.73 -1.10
C ASP A 170 15.63 15.62 -0.39
N THR A 171 16.71 15.97 0.31
CA THR A 171 17.51 15.02 1.09
C THR A 171 16.73 14.40 2.25
N LEU A 172 15.93 15.19 2.97
CA LEU A 172 15.11 14.69 4.08
C LEU A 172 14.06 13.70 3.57
N THR A 173 13.40 14.04 2.47
CA THR A 173 12.40 13.19 1.83
C THR A 173 13.04 11.89 1.35
N ALA A 174 14.24 11.96 0.75
CA ALA A 174 15.00 10.80 0.31
C ALA A 174 15.33 9.83 1.47
N VAL A 175 15.83 10.37 2.58
CA VAL A 175 16.17 9.57 3.77
C VAL A 175 14.92 8.91 4.36
N LEU A 176 13.80 9.65 4.47
CA LEU A 176 12.55 9.09 4.97
C LEU A 176 12.01 7.98 4.06
N LEU A 177 12.10 8.14 2.74
CA LEU A 177 11.66 7.13 1.76
C LEU A 177 12.50 5.86 1.83
N ILE A 178 13.82 5.98 1.97
CA ILE A 178 14.72 4.84 2.14
C ILE A 178 14.44 4.13 3.46
N ALA A 179 14.22 4.89 4.53
CA ALA A 179 13.84 4.33 5.83
C ALA A 179 12.49 3.61 5.77
N ASP A 180 11.50 4.19 5.09
CA ASP A 180 10.17 3.60 4.90
C ASP A 180 10.24 2.30 4.09
N ALA A 181 11.03 2.30 3.00
CA ALA A 181 11.31 1.09 2.23
C ALA A 181 11.92 -0.01 3.09
N ALA A 182 12.97 0.30 3.86
CA ALA A 182 13.60 -0.67 4.76
C ALA A 182 12.61 -1.22 5.81
N ALA A 183 11.75 -0.35 6.37
CA ALA A 183 10.72 -0.74 7.33
C ALA A 183 9.65 -1.64 6.68
N LEU A 184 9.26 -1.37 5.43
CA LEU A 184 8.32 -2.21 4.67
C LEU A 184 8.92 -3.59 4.35
N PHE A 185 10.20 -3.67 3.97
CA PHE A 185 10.89 -4.94 3.79
C PHE A 185 10.96 -5.75 5.08
N TRP A 186 11.28 -5.10 6.20
CA TRP A 186 11.28 -5.73 7.51
C TRP A 186 9.89 -6.25 7.88
N LEU A 187 8.85 -5.44 7.67
CA LEU A 187 7.47 -5.82 7.93
C LEU A 187 7.05 -7.04 7.09
N ALA A 188 7.38 -7.05 5.80
CA ALA A 188 7.09 -8.18 4.91
C ALA A 188 7.75 -9.47 5.39
N TRP A 189 9.01 -9.39 5.83
CA TRP A 189 9.74 -10.52 6.41
C TRP A 189 9.08 -11.02 7.70
N CYS A 190 8.70 -10.12 8.61
CA CYS A 190 7.99 -10.48 9.83
C CYS A 190 6.63 -11.14 9.55
N ILE A 191 5.86 -10.66 8.57
CA ILE A 191 4.58 -11.27 8.19
C ILE A 191 4.78 -12.71 7.71
N GLU A 192 5.79 -12.95 6.87
CA GLU A 192 6.11 -14.29 6.39
C GLU A 192 6.56 -15.21 7.54
N ALA A 193 7.42 -14.71 8.43
CA ALA A 193 7.88 -15.44 9.60
C ALA A 193 6.72 -15.82 10.54
N VAL A 194 5.77 -14.91 10.78
CA VAL A 194 4.56 -15.19 11.58
C VAL A 194 3.66 -16.19 10.87
N THR A 195 3.48 -16.07 9.56
CA THR A 195 2.63 -16.98 8.77
C THR A 195 3.16 -18.42 8.83
N LYS A 196 4.48 -18.60 8.79
CA LYS A 196 5.13 -19.90 8.95
C LYS A 196 4.99 -20.50 10.35
N GLN A 197 4.99 -19.67 11.40
CA GLN A 197 4.94 -20.11 12.80
C GLN A 197 3.50 -20.30 13.32
N TYR A 198 2.53 -19.58 12.77
CA TYR A 198 1.13 -19.61 13.18
C TYR A 198 0.21 -19.76 11.95
N PRO A 199 0.13 -20.96 11.34
CA PRO A 199 -0.81 -21.21 10.26
C PRO A 199 -2.26 -20.97 10.73
N LYS A 200 -3.01 -20.15 10.00
CA LYS A 200 -4.42 -19.85 10.30
C LYS A 200 -5.24 -21.14 10.37
N VAL A 201 -5.86 -21.41 11.51
CA VAL A 201 -7.00 -22.34 11.58
C VAL A 201 -8.19 -21.65 10.92
N PRO A 202 -8.86 -22.26 9.92
CA PRO A 202 -10.03 -21.66 9.28
C PRO A 202 -11.17 -21.60 10.30
N GLY A 203 -11.53 -20.38 10.74
CA GLY A 203 -12.51 -20.17 11.80
C GLY A 203 -13.46 -19.00 11.52
N GLU A 204 -14.74 -19.37 11.39
CA GLU A 204 -15.99 -18.62 11.46
C GLU A 204 -16.38 -17.60 10.36
N PRO A 205 -17.49 -17.82 9.63
CA PRO A 205 -18.05 -16.83 8.71
C PRO A 205 -18.75 -15.67 9.47
N PRO A 206 -18.46 -14.39 9.15
CA PRO A 206 -19.06 -13.27 9.88
C PRO A 206 -20.52 -13.00 9.50
N ALA A 207 -21.29 -12.62 10.51
CA ALA A 207 -22.73 -12.39 10.48
C ALA A 207 -23.20 -11.34 9.44
N LYS A 208 -24.37 -11.65 8.88
CA LYS A 208 -25.06 -11.03 7.74
C LYS A 208 -25.70 -9.70 8.13
N SER A 209 -25.15 -8.56 7.68
CA SER A 209 -25.77 -7.24 7.83
C SER A 209 -26.39 -6.76 6.50
N ARG A 210 -27.64 -6.31 6.59
CA ARG A 210 -28.59 -6.12 5.48
C ARG A 210 -28.65 -4.64 5.08
N SER A 211 -27.73 -4.18 4.24
CA SER A 211 -27.86 -2.90 3.52
C SER A 211 -27.21 -2.98 2.14
N LEU A 212 -27.96 -2.63 1.10
CA LEU A 212 -27.55 -2.73 -0.32
C LEU A 212 -26.34 -1.84 -0.67
N LEU A 213 -26.08 -0.78 0.11
CA LEU A 213 -24.92 0.12 -0.04
C LEU A 213 -23.64 -0.44 0.60
N PHE A 214 -23.80 -1.37 1.55
CA PHE A 214 -22.72 -2.04 2.29
C PHE A 214 -22.61 -3.53 1.93
N ARG A 215 -23.17 -3.91 0.77
CA ARG A 215 -23.15 -5.29 0.30
C ARG A 215 -21.70 -5.66 -0.01
N ASP A 216 -21.22 -6.75 0.59
CA ASP A 216 -19.95 -7.37 0.24
C ASP A 216 -19.93 -7.53 -1.28
N ALA A 217 -18.99 -6.88 -1.96
CA ALA A 217 -18.95 -6.94 -3.40
C ALA A 217 -18.67 -8.39 -3.82
N PRO A 218 -19.58 -9.08 -4.54
CA PRO A 218 -19.35 -10.45 -4.99
C PRO A 218 -18.36 -10.50 -6.17
N LEU A 219 -17.72 -9.37 -6.50
CA LEU A 219 -16.76 -9.27 -7.58
C LEU A 219 -15.48 -10.01 -7.18
N PRO A 220 -15.12 -11.10 -7.88
CA PRO A 220 -13.85 -11.77 -7.64
C PRO A 220 -12.73 -10.75 -7.84
N LEU A 221 -11.71 -10.82 -6.98
CA LEU A 221 -10.54 -9.95 -6.98
C LEU A 221 -9.98 -9.72 -8.39
N THR A 222 -9.88 -10.80 -9.16
CA THR A 222 -9.43 -10.81 -10.54
C THR A 222 -10.25 -9.88 -11.44
N ILE A 223 -11.58 -9.88 -11.34
CA ILE A 223 -12.44 -9.01 -12.18
C ILE A 223 -12.27 -7.55 -11.79
N ALA A 224 -12.20 -7.23 -10.49
CA ALA A 224 -11.97 -5.84 -10.05
C ALA A 224 -10.61 -5.31 -10.55
N LEU A 225 -9.58 -6.14 -10.51
CA LEU A 225 -8.24 -5.80 -11.00
C LEU A 225 -8.22 -5.66 -12.53
N LEU A 226 -8.89 -6.56 -13.27
CA LEU A 226 -9.03 -6.46 -14.72
C LEU A 226 -9.80 -5.20 -15.14
N ILE A 227 -10.87 -4.83 -14.44
CA ILE A 227 -11.62 -3.59 -14.69
C ILE A 227 -10.71 -2.38 -14.45
N PHE A 228 -10.02 -2.34 -13.29
CA PHE A 228 -9.10 -1.24 -12.97
C PHE A 228 -8.00 -1.10 -14.02
N LEU A 229 -7.34 -2.21 -14.37
CA LEU A 229 -6.28 -2.22 -15.38
C LEU A 229 -6.82 -1.84 -16.76
N GLY A 230 -8.01 -2.32 -17.14
CA GLY A 230 -8.67 -1.97 -18.40
C GLY A 230 -8.99 -0.48 -18.49
N VAL A 231 -9.46 0.14 -17.39
CA VAL A 231 -9.70 1.58 -17.31
C VAL A 231 -8.39 2.36 -17.47
N LEU A 232 -7.32 1.95 -16.78
CA LEU A 232 -6.01 2.61 -16.91
C LEU A 232 -5.45 2.49 -18.33
N LEU A 233 -5.53 1.31 -18.95
CA LEU A 233 -5.05 1.09 -20.32
C LEU A 233 -5.86 1.89 -21.35
N ALA A 234 -7.18 1.99 -21.19
CA ALA A 234 -8.02 2.81 -22.05
C ALA A 234 -7.67 4.31 -21.90
N LEU A 235 -7.50 4.77 -20.67
CA LEU A 235 -7.11 6.15 -20.38
C LEU A 235 -5.72 6.47 -20.94
N LEU A 236 -4.78 5.54 -20.83
CA LEU A 236 -3.46 5.62 -21.45
C LEU A 236 -3.56 5.74 -22.98
N ALA A 237 -4.40 4.93 -23.62
CA ALA A 237 -4.61 4.99 -25.07
C ALA A 237 -5.18 6.34 -25.51
N VAL A 238 -6.09 6.93 -24.74
CA VAL A 238 -6.64 8.28 -25.00
C VAL A 238 -5.58 9.36 -24.81
N LEU A 239 -4.73 9.25 -23.78
CA LEU A 239 -3.65 10.22 -23.52
C LEU A 239 -2.54 10.21 -24.58
N LEU A 240 -2.40 9.12 -25.32
CA LEU A 240 -1.35 8.94 -26.33
C LEU A 240 -1.74 9.44 -27.73
N VAL A 241 -3.03 9.75 -27.94
CA VAL A 241 -3.60 10.24 -29.20
C VAL A 241 -3.68 11.76 -29.17
#